data_AF-A0A3N5LIZ8-F1
#
_entry.id   AF-A0A3N5LIZ8-F1
#
_cell.length_a   1.000
_cell.length_b   1.000
_cell.length_c   1.000
_cell.angle_alpha   90.00
_cell.angle_beta   90.00
_cell.angle_gamma   90.00
#
_symmetry.space_group_name_H-M   'P 1'
#
loop_
_entity.id
_entity.type
_entity.pdbx_description
1 polymer ?
#
loop_
_entity_poly.entity_id
_entity_poly.type
_entity_poly.pdbx_seq_one_letter_code
_entity_poly.pdbx_strand_id
1 'polypeptide(L)'
;MKILIAADMEGITGVVNWDQVTPGQSEYERFRRIMTGDVNAAVRGCFEAGASEVIVADGHNFANNILIEELDPRARLNCGTPSPFAMVQGIDTGVDGVVFVGYHARAGATDAILNHTWSSKSVMNLWLNDTLTGEIGLNASVAGDFNAPVLMISGDAAACAEAKALLGEVETAVVKRAAGGRHSAT
;
A
#
# COMPACT_ATOMS: atom_id res chain seq x y z
N MET A 1 -17.92 -9.99 6.74
CA MET A 1 -17.17 -8.74 6.53
C MET A 1 -16.29 -8.91 5.31
N LYS A 2 -16.34 -7.98 4.36
CA LYS A 2 -15.56 -7.98 3.14
C LYS A 2 -14.48 -6.91 3.23
N ILE A 3 -13.22 -7.32 3.16
CA ILE A 3 -12.07 -6.41 3.29
C ILE A 3 -11.37 -6.25 1.96
N LEU A 4 -11.02 -5.01 1.61
CA LEU A 4 -10.08 -4.71 0.53
C LEU A 4 -8.69 -4.45 1.11
N ILE A 5 -7.69 -5.22 0.66
CA ILE A 5 -6.29 -4.90 0.86
C ILE A 5 -5.82 -4.16 -0.39
N ALA A 6 -5.38 -2.91 -0.25
CA ALA A 6 -4.64 -2.22 -1.30
C ALA A 6 -3.15 -2.35 -1.00
N ALA A 7 -2.39 -2.95 -1.91
CA ALA A 7 -0.98 -3.26 -1.72
C ALA A 7 -0.11 -2.39 -2.61
N ASP A 8 0.97 -1.88 -2.05
CA ASP A 8 2.03 -1.17 -2.75
C ASP A 8 3.40 -1.72 -2.32
N MET A 9 4.49 -1.38 -3.02
CA MET A 9 5.75 -2.11 -2.92
C MET A 9 6.84 -1.37 -2.14
N GLU A 10 6.90 -0.05 -2.22
CA GLU A 10 7.97 0.77 -1.64
C GLU A 10 8.00 0.71 -0.12
N GLY A 11 6.84 0.52 0.52
CA GLY A 11 6.69 0.40 1.97
C GLY A 11 6.84 -1.02 2.51
N ILE A 12 6.95 -2.03 1.64
CA ILE A 12 7.09 -3.45 2.03
C ILE A 12 8.34 -3.69 2.88
N THR A 13 8.27 -4.68 3.76
CA THR A 13 9.37 -5.10 4.63
C THR A 13 10.69 -5.24 3.86
N GLY A 14 11.75 -4.63 4.38
CA GLY A 14 13.10 -4.73 3.81
C GLY A 14 13.38 -3.93 2.52
N VAL A 15 12.37 -3.29 1.91
CA VAL A 15 12.60 -2.43 0.72
C VAL A 15 13.30 -1.13 1.15
N VAL A 16 14.36 -0.77 0.43
CA VAL A 16 15.14 0.47 0.60
C VAL A 16 15.62 1.06 -0.74
N ASN A 17 15.55 0.31 -1.84
CA ASN A 17 16.12 0.69 -3.13
C ASN A 17 15.16 0.46 -4.29
N TRP A 18 15.27 1.28 -5.34
CA TRP A 18 14.42 1.20 -6.53
C TRP A 18 14.57 -0.12 -7.30
N ASP A 19 15.73 -0.79 -7.23
CA ASP A 19 15.94 -2.10 -7.89
C ASP A 19 15.08 -3.22 -7.30
N GLN A 20 14.53 -3.00 -6.10
CA GLN A 20 13.67 -3.96 -5.42
C GLN A 20 12.21 -3.83 -5.86
N VAL A 21 11.81 -2.67 -6.38
CA VAL A 21 10.42 -2.37 -6.77
C VAL A 21 10.25 -2.17 -8.27
N THR A 22 11.33 -2.02 -9.04
CA THR A 22 11.24 -1.75 -10.47
C THR A 22 11.30 -3.04 -11.31
N PRO A 23 10.32 -3.30 -12.18
CA PRO A 23 10.35 -4.43 -13.11
C PRO A 23 11.64 -4.47 -13.95
N GLY A 24 12.21 -5.66 -14.09
CA GLY A 24 13.44 -5.89 -14.86
C GLY A 24 14.74 -5.65 -14.09
N GLN A 25 14.68 -5.23 -12.83
CA GLN A 25 15.86 -5.09 -11.97
C GLN A 25 16.17 -6.39 -11.21
N SER A 26 17.42 -6.55 -10.77
CA SER A 26 17.94 -7.81 -10.23
C SER A 26 17.26 -8.27 -8.94
N GLU A 27 16.80 -7.34 -8.10
CA GLU A 27 16.18 -7.66 -6.80
C GLU A 27 14.65 -7.77 -6.88
N TYR A 28 14.05 -7.36 -7.99
CA TYR A 28 12.59 -7.24 -8.14
C TYR A 28 11.86 -8.56 -7.86
N GLU A 29 12.27 -9.66 -8.49
CA GLU A 29 11.62 -10.97 -8.29
C GLU A 29 11.74 -11.48 -6.83
N ARG A 30 12.85 -11.18 -6.16
CA ARG A 30 13.01 -11.50 -4.74
C ARG A 30 12.01 -10.70 -3.91
N PHE A 31 11.82 -9.43 -4.21
CA PHE A 31 10.95 -8.55 -3.43
C PHE A 31 9.46 -8.68 -3.76
N ARG A 32 9.09 -9.19 -4.94
CA ARG A 32 7.71 -9.66 -5.22
C ARG A 32 7.27 -10.77 -4.27
N ARG A 33 8.16 -11.72 -3.95
CA ARG A 33 7.90 -12.76 -2.94
C ARG A 33 7.72 -12.17 -1.55
N ILE A 34 8.55 -11.19 -1.18
CA ILE A 34 8.45 -10.50 0.12
C ILE A 34 7.13 -9.71 0.20
N MET A 35 6.78 -8.96 -0.84
CA MET A 35 5.49 -8.26 -0.96
C MET A 35 4.31 -9.23 -0.81
N THR A 36 4.35 -10.36 -1.51
CA THR A 36 3.31 -11.40 -1.41
C THR A 36 3.24 -11.97 0.02
N GLY A 37 4.38 -12.11 0.70
CA GLY A 37 4.45 -12.51 2.10
C GLY A 37 3.78 -11.53 3.06
N ASP A 38 4.05 -10.24 2.93
CA ASP A 38 3.44 -9.17 3.73
C ASP A 38 1.92 -9.09 3.48
N VAL A 39 1.49 -9.16 2.22
CA VAL A 39 0.07 -9.24 1.84
C VAL A 39 -0.58 -10.47 2.45
N ASN A 40 0.06 -11.64 2.37
CA ASN A 40 -0.46 -12.87 2.97
C ASN A 40 -0.59 -12.76 4.50
N ALA A 41 0.30 -12.04 5.18
CA ALA A 41 0.15 -11.77 6.61
C ALA A 41 -1.10 -10.95 6.91
N ALA A 42 -1.36 -9.90 6.12
CA ALA A 42 -2.57 -9.09 6.24
C ALA A 42 -3.85 -9.91 5.91
N VAL A 43 -3.81 -10.73 4.85
CA VAL A 43 -4.93 -11.63 4.48
C VAL A 43 -5.27 -12.58 5.63
N ARG A 44 -4.27 -13.26 6.21
CA ARG A 44 -4.49 -14.16 7.35
C ARG A 44 -5.08 -13.41 8.54
N GLY A 45 -4.54 -12.25 8.88
CA GLY A 45 -5.07 -11.41 9.97
C GLY A 45 -6.53 -11.01 9.76
N CYS A 46 -6.93 -10.67 8.52
CA CYS A 46 -8.31 -10.37 8.18
C CYS A 46 -9.24 -11.58 8.44
N PHE A 47 -8.85 -12.78 7.99
CA PHE A 47 -9.64 -14.00 8.23
C PHE A 47 -9.68 -14.40 9.71
N GLU A 48 -8.57 -14.27 10.43
CA GLU A 48 -8.51 -14.51 11.88
C GLU A 48 -9.41 -13.54 12.66
N ALA A 49 -9.58 -12.31 12.17
CA ALA A 49 -10.51 -11.32 12.71
C ALA A 49 -11.98 -11.55 12.27
N GLY A 50 -12.27 -12.58 11.46
CA GLY A 50 -13.62 -12.94 11.05
C GLY A 50 -14.10 -12.36 9.71
N ALA A 51 -13.19 -11.85 8.86
CA ALA A 51 -13.53 -11.53 7.48
C ALA A 51 -14.03 -12.78 6.73
N SER A 52 -15.05 -12.60 5.91
CA SER A 52 -15.64 -13.65 5.07
C SER A 52 -15.14 -13.62 3.63
N GLU A 53 -14.66 -12.45 3.17
CA GLU A 53 -14.05 -12.25 1.87
C GLU A 53 -12.90 -11.24 2.00
N VAL A 54 -11.78 -11.52 1.33
CA VAL A 54 -10.64 -10.62 1.21
C VAL A 54 -10.32 -10.44 -0.26
N ILE A 55 -10.39 -9.20 -0.73
CA ILE A 55 -9.93 -8.78 -2.06
C ILE A 55 -8.59 -8.10 -1.89
N VAL A 56 -7.65 -8.38 -2.78
CA VAL A 56 -6.33 -7.74 -2.83
C VAL A 56 -6.23 -6.97 -4.14
N ALA A 57 -5.95 -5.67 -4.07
CA ALA A 57 -5.59 -4.84 -5.21
C ALA A 57 -4.08 -4.64 -5.22
N ASP A 58 -3.43 -5.05 -6.30
CA ASP A 58 -2.04 -4.71 -6.56
C ASP A 58 -1.98 -3.30 -7.14
N GLY A 59 -1.46 -2.35 -6.38
CA GLY A 59 -1.40 -0.93 -6.75
C GLY A 59 -0.06 -0.48 -7.33
N HIS A 60 0.97 -1.32 -7.27
CA HIS A 60 2.32 -0.90 -7.63
C HIS A 60 2.54 -0.99 -9.14
N ASN A 61 3.07 0.06 -9.77
CA ASN A 61 3.51 0.07 -11.17
C ASN A 61 2.45 -0.48 -12.16
N PHE A 62 2.70 -1.64 -12.79
CA PHE A 62 1.76 -2.27 -13.73
C PHE A 62 0.71 -3.18 -13.06
N ALA A 63 0.60 -3.14 -11.73
CA ALA A 63 -0.31 -3.93 -10.92
C ALA A 63 -0.15 -5.46 -11.13
N ASN A 64 1.07 -5.94 -11.37
CA ASN A 64 1.35 -7.33 -11.70
C ASN A 64 2.50 -7.93 -10.87
N ASN A 65 2.62 -7.49 -9.62
CA ASN A 65 3.73 -7.73 -8.71
C ASN A 65 3.44 -8.89 -7.76
N ILE A 66 2.21 -9.00 -7.26
CA ILE A 66 1.78 -10.11 -6.39
C ILE A 66 1.81 -11.43 -7.16
N LEU A 67 2.43 -12.45 -6.57
CA LEU A 67 2.57 -13.79 -7.14
C LEU A 67 1.32 -14.61 -6.82
N ILE A 68 0.45 -14.82 -7.81
CA ILE A 68 -0.84 -15.50 -7.63
C ILE A 68 -0.68 -16.94 -7.13
N GLU A 69 0.40 -17.62 -7.50
CA GLU A 69 0.74 -18.97 -7.07
C GLU A 69 1.23 -19.05 -5.60
N GLU A 70 1.62 -17.92 -5.01
CA GLU A 70 2.06 -17.81 -3.61
C GLU A 70 1.04 -17.08 -2.73
N LEU A 71 0.05 -16.41 -3.31
CA LEU A 71 -1.02 -15.72 -2.59
C LEU A 71 -1.92 -16.72 -1.84
N ASP A 72 -2.40 -16.33 -0.65
CA ASP A 72 -3.35 -17.12 0.13
C ASP A 72 -4.59 -17.44 -0.74
N PRO A 73 -4.93 -18.72 -0.94
CA PRO A 73 -5.93 -19.13 -1.92
C PRO A 73 -7.36 -18.71 -1.56
N ARG A 74 -7.57 -18.19 -0.34
CA ARG A 74 -8.86 -17.63 0.08
C ARG A 74 -9.06 -16.18 -0.38
N ALA A 75 -7.99 -15.49 -0.77
CA ALA A 75 -8.05 -14.12 -1.27
C ALA A 75 -8.34 -14.08 -2.78
N ARG A 76 -8.94 -12.98 -3.24
CA ARG A 76 -9.16 -12.68 -4.67
C ARG A 76 -8.25 -11.55 -5.09
N LEU A 77 -7.45 -11.75 -6.14
CA LEU A 77 -6.50 -10.75 -6.64
C LEU A 77 -7.10 -9.93 -7.79
N ASN A 78 -7.05 -8.60 -7.66
CA ASN A 78 -7.16 -7.64 -8.75
C ASN A 78 -5.73 -7.26 -9.19
N CYS A 79 -5.35 -7.67 -10.39
CA CYS A 79 -4.05 -7.40 -10.99
C CYS A 79 -4.20 -6.87 -12.42
N GLY A 80 -3.24 -6.07 -12.86
CA GLY A 80 -3.18 -5.42 -14.16
C GLY A 80 -3.72 -3.99 -14.14
N THR A 81 -3.14 -3.14 -14.98
CA THR A 81 -3.51 -1.73 -15.16
C THR A 81 -3.63 -1.42 -16.67
N PRO A 82 -4.47 -0.47 -17.12
CA PRO A 82 -5.35 0.39 -16.33
C PRO A 82 -6.54 -0.35 -15.72
N SER A 83 -6.92 0.04 -14.51
CA SER A 83 -8.16 -0.36 -13.84
C SER A 83 -8.92 0.90 -13.37
N PRO A 84 -10.26 0.87 -13.29
CA PRO A 84 -11.06 2.06 -12.97
C PRO A 84 -10.65 2.79 -11.68
N PHE A 85 -10.24 2.06 -10.65
CA PHE A 85 -9.86 2.63 -9.34
C PHE A 85 -8.39 2.39 -8.97
N ALA A 86 -7.57 1.96 -9.93
CA ALA A 86 -6.12 1.79 -9.78
C ALA A 86 -5.73 1.04 -8.48
N MET A 87 -5.04 1.71 -7.55
CA MET A 87 -4.49 1.12 -6.32
C MET A 87 -5.57 0.54 -5.38
N VAL A 88 -6.81 1.01 -5.48
CA VAL A 88 -7.95 0.53 -4.67
C VAL A 88 -9.00 -0.18 -5.53
N GLN A 89 -8.57 -0.84 -6.61
CA GLN A 89 -9.48 -1.59 -7.48
C GLN A 89 -10.32 -2.60 -6.69
N GLY A 90 -11.64 -2.56 -6.87
CA GLY A 90 -12.62 -3.38 -6.15
C GLY A 90 -13.29 -2.68 -4.97
N ILE A 91 -12.94 -1.42 -4.68
CA ILE A 91 -13.59 -0.58 -3.66
C ILE A 91 -15.11 -0.43 -3.86
N ASP A 92 -15.55 -0.44 -5.12
CA ASP A 92 -16.95 -0.31 -5.57
C ASP A 92 -17.79 -1.58 -5.34
N THR A 93 -17.20 -2.64 -4.79
CA THR A 93 -17.86 -3.94 -4.61
C THR A 93 -18.53 -4.12 -3.25
N GLY A 94 -18.77 -3.01 -2.53
CA GLY A 94 -19.41 -2.99 -1.21
C GLY A 94 -18.53 -3.58 -0.11
N VAL A 95 -17.29 -3.09 0.01
CA VAL A 95 -16.36 -3.53 1.06
C VAL A 95 -16.64 -2.81 2.38
N ASP A 96 -16.46 -3.50 3.49
CA ASP A 96 -16.71 -2.99 4.84
C ASP A 96 -15.51 -2.21 5.42
N GLY A 97 -14.34 -2.32 4.79
CA GLY A 97 -13.13 -1.63 5.22
C GLY A 97 -11.95 -1.90 4.31
N VAL A 98 -10.93 -1.04 4.42
CA VAL A 98 -9.73 -1.07 3.59
C VAL A 98 -8.49 -1.20 4.47
N VAL A 99 -7.53 -2.02 4.05
CA VAL A 99 -6.20 -2.14 4.67
C VAL A 99 -5.16 -1.75 3.64
N PHE A 100 -4.30 -0.79 3.97
CA PHE A 100 -3.16 -0.40 3.14
C PHE A 100 -1.94 -1.22 3.54
N VAL A 101 -1.32 -1.93 2.59
CA VAL A 101 -0.15 -2.77 2.84
C VAL A 101 1.02 -2.27 2.01
N GLY A 102 2.16 -2.02 2.65
CA GLY A 102 3.38 -1.61 1.94
C GLY A 102 3.32 -0.22 1.35
N TYR A 103 2.50 0.68 1.91
CA TYR A 103 2.41 2.07 1.47
C TYR A 103 3.63 2.88 1.93
N HIS A 104 3.94 3.95 1.20
CA HIS A 104 5.03 4.87 1.50
C HIS A 104 4.53 6.31 1.70
N ALA A 105 5.36 7.14 2.34
CA ALA A 105 5.04 8.55 2.53
C ALA A 105 5.11 9.33 1.21
N ARG A 106 4.40 10.46 1.17
CA ARG A 106 4.36 11.36 0.01
C ARG A 106 5.71 11.99 -0.32
N ALA A 107 5.83 12.50 -1.54
CA ALA A 107 7.01 13.22 -2.00
C ALA A 107 7.36 14.39 -1.04
N GLY A 108 8.65 14.51 -0.73
CA GLY A 108 9.17 15.55 0.16
C GLY A 108 9.09 15.22 1.65
N ALA A 109 8.52 14.08 2.04
CA ALA A 109 8.58 13.60 3.41
C ALA A 109 10.03 13.34 3.85
N THR A 110 10.37 13.74 5.08
CA THR A 110 11.66 13.48 5.73
C THR A 110 11.68 12.09 6.36
N ASP A 111 12.85 11.46 6.41
CA ASP A 111 13.02 10.13 6.99
C ASP A 111 12.03 9.09 6.44
N ALA A 112 11.79 9.17 5.12
CA ALA A 112 10.80 8.38 4.42
C ALA A 112 11.42 7.61 3.25
N ILE A 113 11.33 6.29 3.29
CA ILE A 113 11.91 5.38 2.30
C ILE A 113 11.19 5.54 0.96
N LEU A 114 11.98 5.73 -0.10
CA LEU A 114 11.49 5.86 -1.49
C LEU A 114 10.36 6.91 -1.71
N ASN A 115 10.19 7.87 -0.81
CA ASN A 115 9.03 8.76 -0.82
C ASN A 115 8.75 9.45 -2.17
N HIS A 116 7.53 9.32 -2.65
CA HIS A 116 7.10 9.99 -3.87
C HIS A 116 5.58 10.10 -3.87
N THR A 117 5.00 10.61 -4.95
CA THR A 117 3.54 10.69 -5.09
C THR A 117 3.17 10.34 -6.51
N TRP A 118 2.52 9.20 -6.70
CA TRP A 118 2.06 8.60 -7.95
C TRP A 118 3.16 8.31 -8.97
N SER A 119 3.85 9.36 -9.43
CA SER A 119 5.02 9.24 -10.29
C SER A 119 6.11 10.18 -9.82
N SER A 120 7.22 9.60 -9.37
CA SER A 120 8.44 10.34 -8.99
C SER A 120 9.04 11.19 -10.12
N LYS A 121 8.59 11.01 -11.37
CA LYS A 121 9.07 11.75 -12.55
C LYS A 121 8.21 12.96 -12.89
N SER A 122 6.93 12.96 -12.54
CA SER A 122 5.97 13.96 -13.04
C SER A 122 5.11 14.60 -11.96
N VAL A 123 5.09 14.07 -10.74
CA VAL A 123 4.25 14.57 -9.65
C VAL A 123 5.10 14.78 -8.40
N MET A 124 5.25 16.04 -8.02
CA MET A 124 5.94 16.42 -6.78
C MET A 124 4.98 16.56 -5.61
N ASN A 125 3.78 17.10 -5.82
CA ASN A 125 2.83 17.34 -4.76
C ASN A 125 1.41 17.16 -5.30
N LEU A 126 0.52 16.66 -4.45
CA LEU A 126 -0.91 16.52 -4.71
C LEU A 126 -1.67 17.22 -3.58
N TRP A 127 -2.72 17.97 -3.93
CA TRP A 127 -3.63 18.58 -2.96
C TRP A 127 -5.04 18.07 -3.18
N LEU A 128 -5.68 17.66 -2.09
CA LEU A 128 -7.13 17.46 -2.05
C LEU A 128 -7.73 18.63 -1.27
N ASN A 129 -8.44 19.49 -1.99
CA ASN A 129 -8.74 20.85 -1.54
C ASN A 129 -7.43 21.57 -1.17
N ASP A 130 -7.30 22.04 0.07
CA ASP A 130 -6.10 22.73 0.57
C ASP A 130 -5.15 21.81 1.35
N THR A 131 -5.44 20.52 1.43
CA THR A 131 -4.62 19.55 2.18
C THR A 131 -3.59 18.89 1.26
N LEU A 132 -2.31 19.17 1.53
CA LEU A 132 -1.21 18.46 0.87
C LEU A 132 -1.22 16.97 1.25
N THR A 133 -1.26 16.09 0.26
CA THR A 133 -1.35 14.64 0.43
C THR A 133 -0.46 13.90 -0.57
N GLY A 134 -0.26 12.60 -0.33
CA GLY A 134 0.19 11.64 -1.33
C GLY A 134 -0.88 10.59 -1.63
N GLU A 135 -0.41 9.41 -2.01
CA GLU A 135 -1.24 8.25 -2.35
C GLU A 135 -2.08 7.76 -1.18
N ILE A 136 -1.55 7.79 0.05
CA ILE A 136 -2.28 7.43 1.27
C ILE A 136 -3.60 8.20 1.34
N GLY A 137 -3.54 9.53 1.25
CA GLY A 137 -4.75 10.35 1.36
C GLY A 137 -5.62 10.35 0.10
N LEU A 138 -5.02 10.23 -1.09
CA LEU A 138 -5.79 10.05 -2.32
C LEU A 138 -6.65 8.79 -2.25
N ASN A 139 -6.04 7.64 -1.96
CA ASN A 139 -6.74 6.37 -1.89
C ASN A 139 -7.72 6.32 -0.70
N ALA A 140 -7.36 6.91 0.44
CA ALA A 140 -8.29 7.03 1.57
C ALA A 140 -9.51 7.89 1.25
N SER A 141 -9.34 8.96 0.46
CA SER A 141 -10.46 9.80 0.02
C SER A 141 -11.43 9.03 -0.88
N VAL A 142 -10.92 8.19 -1.78
CA VAL A 142 -11.74 7.29 -2.61
C VAL A 142 -12.48 6.27 -1.74
N ALA A 143 -11.79 5.66 -0.77
CA ALA A 143 -12.42 4.71 0.15
C ALA A 143 -13.56 5.37 0.97
N GLY A 144 -13.35 6.61 1.41
CA GLY A 144 -14.36 7.42 2.10
C GLY A 144 -15.61 7.70 1.24
N ASP A 145 -15.44 7.96 -0.06
CA ASP A 145 -16.55 8.14 -1.01
C ASP A 145 -17.46 6.90 -1.10
N PHE A 146 -16.86 5.71 -0.96
CA PHE A 146 -17.57 4.43 -0.91
C PHE A 146 -17.99 4.01 0.51
N ASN A 147 -17.85 4.88 1.51
CA ASN A 147 -18.15 4.61 2.93
C ASN A 147 -17.35 3.44 3.53
N ALA A 148 -16.16 3.14 3.00
CA ALA A 148 -15.27 2.11 3.50
C ALA A 148 -14.12 2.75 4.30
N PRO A 149 -14.09 2.61 5.65
CA PRO A 149 -13.02 3.18 6.45
C PRO A 149 -11.68 2.47 6.18
N VAL A 150 -10.59 3.23 6.22
CA VAL A 150 -9.25 2.66 6.27
C VAL A 150 -9.00 2.16 7.69
N LEU A 151 -8.92 0.85 7.87
CA LEU A 151 -8.79 0.19 9.17
C LEU A 151 -7.34 0.17 9.66
N MET A 152 -6.40 0.00 8.73
CA MET A 152 -4.99 -0.19 9.04
C MET A 152 -4.12 0.24 7.86
N ILE A 153 -2.90 0.70 8.16
CA ILE A 153 -1.81 0.82 7.20
C ILE A 153 -0.54 0.10 7.68
N SER A 154 0.20 -0.51 6.75
CA SER A 154 1.59 -0.91 6.95
C SER A 154 2.51 -0.20 5.97
N GLY A 155 3.74 0.07 6.42
CA GLY A 155 4.74 0.80 5.66
C GLY A 155 5.94 1.17 6.52
N ASP A 156 6.70 2.17 6.10
CA ASP A 156 7.73 2.75 6.95
C ASP A 156 7.12 3.68 8.04
N ALA A 157 7.98 4.11 8.97
CA ALA A 157 7.55 4.98 10.07
C ALA A 157 6.91 6.30 9.58
N ALA A 158 7.41 6.86 8.48
CA ALA A 158 6.89 8.09 7.91
C ALA A 158 5.50 7.90 7.29
N ALA A 159 5.27 6.82 6.54
CA ALA A 159 3.96 6.49 5.98
C ALA A 159 2.90 6.30 7.08
N CYS A 160 3.27 5.57 8.15
CA CYS A 160 2.38 5.37 9.29
C CYS A 160 2.06 6.69 10.02
N ALA A 161 3.06 7.57 10.17
CA ALA A 161 2.85 8.89 10.77
C ALA A 161 1.96 9.79 9.89
N GLU A 162 2.17 9.78 8.57
CA GLU A 162 1.33 10.50 7.60
C GLU A 162 -0.12 10.03 7.68
N ALA A 163 -0.36 8.72 7.71
CA ALA A 163 -1.70 8.15 7.82
C ALA A 163 -2.39 8.52 9.13
N LYS A 164 -1.70 8.44 10.29
CA LYS A 164 -2.27 8.86 11.57
C LYS A 164 -2.61 10.35 11.61
N ALA A 165 -1.74 11.19 11.04
CA ALA A 165 -2.00 12.62 10.96
C ALA A 165 -3.24 12.95 10.12
N LEU A 166 -3.52 12.16 9.08
CA LEU A 166 -4.65 12.35 8.18
C LEU A 166 -5.95 11.71 8.69
N LEU A 167 -5.88 10.47 9.18
CA LEU A 167 -7.04 9.61 9.43
C LEU A 167 -7.40 9.48 10.92
N GLY A 168 -6.58 9.99 11.83
CA GLY A 168 -6.79 9.90 13.28
C GLY A 168 -6.45 8.51 13.82
N GLU A 169 -7.42 7.83 14.43
CA GLU A 169 -7.25 6.52 15.08
C GLU A 169 -7.21 5.36 14.06
N VAL A 170 -6.25 5.40 13.13
CA VAL A 170 -5.95 4.28 12.22
C VAL A 170 -4.87 3.37 12.83
N GLU A 171 -5.07 2.06 12.70
CA GLU A 171 -4.07 1.08 13.14
C GLU A 171 -2.83 1.13 12.24
N THR A 172 -1.63 0.95 12.80
CA THR A 172 -0.38 1.08 12.03
C THR A 172 0.63 0.00 12.33
N ALA A 173 1.14 -0.66 11.30
CA ALA A 173 2.29 -1.54 11.38
C ALA A 173 3.53 -0.93 10.71
N VAL A 174 4.42 -0.38 11.52
CA VAL A 174 5.73 0.10 11.06
C VAL A 174 6.63 -1.12 10.82
N VAL A 175 6.89 -1.46 9.56
CA VAL A 175 7.73 -2.62 9.19
C VAL A 175 9.20 -2.26 8.98
N LYS A 176 9.52 -0.97 8.91
CA LYS A 176 10.89 -0.44 8.80
C LYS A 176 10.95 1.03 9.19
N ARG A 177 12.13 1.51 9.60
CA ARG A 177 12.38 2.90 9.99
C ARG A 177 13.55 3.45 9.21
N ALA A 178 13.42 4.62 8.61
CA ALA A 178 14.53 5.23 7.89
C ALA A 178 15.70 5.54 8.84
N ALA A 179 16.92 5.31 8.34
CA ALA A 179 18.17 5.49 9.05
C ALA A 179 19.09 6.45 8.27
N GLY A 180 18.69 7.73 8.23
CA GLY A 180 19.50 8.82 7.67
C GLY A 180 19.23 9.20 6.21
N GLY A 181 18.14 8.70 5.62
CA GLY A 181 17.73 9.10 4.27
C GLY A 181 16.68 8.18 3.64
N ARG A 182 16.43 8.36 2.34
CA ARG A 182 15.38 7.64 1.57
C ARG A 182 15.74 6.22 1.14
N HIS A 183 16.96 5.77 1.45
CA HIS A 183 17.56 4.53 0.94
C HIS A 183 18.26 3.67 2.01
N SER A 184 17.95 3.91 3.28
CA SER A 184 18.55 3.19 4.41
C SER A 184 17.51 3.02 5.49
N ALA A 185 17.32 1.79 6.00
CA ALA A 185 16.34 1.51 7.03
C ALA A 185 16.79 0.42 8.02
N THR A 186 16.20 0.44 9.22
CA THR A 186 16.25 -0.61 10.26
C THR A 186 14.88 -1.21 10.51
#